data_AF-A0A5J4Y9Q5-F1
#
_entry.id   AF-A0A5J4Y9Q5-F1
#
_cell.length_a   1.000
_cell.length_b   1.000
_cell.length_c   1.000
_cell.angle_alpha   90.00
_cell.angle_beta   90.00
_cell.angle_gamma   90.00
#
_symmetry.space_group_name_H-M   'P 1'
#
loop_
_entity.id
_entity.type
_entity.pdbx_description
1 polymer ?
#
loop_
_entity_poly.entity_id
_entity_poly.type
_entity_poly.pdbx_seq_one_letter_code
_entity_poly.pdbx_strand_id
1 'polypeptide(L)'
;MSEARQALRQLLRAVDQYLTSVNGNKQWRDYIILEFRRAATISNPELQRQKLREAKDYAHLVTSVQEHRALLLSYNIGVDREQERRKLMSDTAARVGLRMPKYAEEADSV
;
A
#
# COMPACT_ATOMS: atom_id res chain seq x y z
N MET A 1 -17.77 21.43 -9.46
CA MET A 1 -16.71 21.79 -8.48
C MET A 1 -16.62 20.83 -7.29
N SER A 2 -17.72 20.28 -6.73
CA SER A 2 -17.64 19.35 -5.58
C SER A 2 -17.03 17.98 -5.95
N GLU A 3 -17.36 17.48 -7.14
CA GLU A 3 -16.94 16.16 -7.61
C GLU A 3 -15.42 16.03 -7.79
N ALA A 4 -14.78 17.05 -8.38
CA ALA A 4 -13.32 17.10 -8.53
C ALA A 4 -12.59 17.09 -7.18
N ARG A 5 -13.12 17.83 -6.20
CA ARG A 5 -12.57 17.85 -4.82
C ARG A 5 -12.79 16.51 -4.12
N GLN A 6 -13.88 15.81 -4.39
CA GLN A 6 -14.14 14.49 -3.83
C GLN A 6 -13.19 13.45 -4.42
N ALA A 7 -13.00 13.44 -5.75
CA ALA A 7 -12.04 12.57 -6.42
C ALA A 7 -10.61 12.79 -5.92
N LEU A 8 -10.18 14.04 -5.77
CA LEU A 8 -8.87 14.38 -5.21
C LEU A 8 -8.72 13.86 -3.77
N ARG A 9 -9.74 14.02 -2.92
CA ARG A 9 -9.69 13.53 -1.54
C ARG A 9 -9.63 12.01 -1.47
N GLN A 10 -10.38 11.32 -2.32
CA GLN A 10 -10.37 9.85 -2.39
C GLN A 10 -9.00 9.35 -2.85
N LEU A 11 -8.44 9.92 -3.92
CA LEU A 11 -7.13 9.55 -4.43
C LEU A 11 -6.02 9.82 -3.40
N LEU A 12 -6.03 11.00 -2.77
CA LEU A 12 -5.04 11.32 -1.74
C LEU A 12 -5.14 10.39 -0.53
N ARG A 13 -6.35 10.01 -0.10
CA ARG A 13 -6.52 9.04 0.99
C ARG A 13 -5.97 7.66 0.62
N ALA A 14 -6.27 7.17 -0.57
CA ALA A 14 -5.76 5.88 -1.04
C ALA A 14 -4.23 5.88 -1.13
N VAL A 15 -3.65 6.94 -1.70
CA VAL A 15 -2.19 7.09 -1.82
C VAL A 15 -1.53 7.27 -0.47
N ASP A 16 -2.11 8.08 0.42
CA ASP A 16 -1.56 8.31 1.75
C ASP A 16 -1.54 7.00 2.56
N GLN A 17 -2.64 6.23 2.51
CA GLN A 17 -2.79 4.96 3.23
C GLN A 17 -1.86 3.85 2.72
N TYR A 18 -1.67 3.73 1.40
CA TYR A 18 -1.00 2.56 0.81
C TYR A 18 0.42 2.83 0.31
N LEU A 19 0.74 4.05 -0.14
CA LEU A 19 2.08 4.40 -0.63
C LEU A 19 2.90 5.20 0.38
N THR A 20 2.29 6.17 1.07
CA THR A 20 3.06 7.05 1.97
C THR A 20 3.24 6.50 3.38
N SER A 21 2.38 5.57 3.84
CA SER A 21 2.49 5.01 5.20
C SER A 21 3.79 4.25 5.43
N VAL A 22 4.41 3.72 4.36
CA VAL A 22 5.64 2.92 4.43
C VAL A 22 6.89 3.80 4.38
N ASN A 23 6.90 4.89 3.61
CA ASN A 23 8.12 5.67 3.30
C ASN A 23 8.07 7.15 3.72
N GLY A 24 6.92 7.69 4.17
CA GLY A 24 6.76 9.12 4.48
C GLY A 24 6.98 10.06 3.27
N ASN A 25 7.06 9.51 2.06
CA ASN A 25 7.44 10.25 0.86
C ASN A 25 6.27 11.12 0.34
N LYS A 26 6.44 12.44 0.41
CA LYS A 26 5.45 13.44 -0.01
C LYS A 26 5.38 13.66 -1.53
N GLN A 27 6.35 13.15 -2.29
CA GLN A 27 6.45 13.37 -3.73
C GLN A 27 5.17 12.97 -4.49
N TRP A 28 4.56 11.83 -4.12
CA TRP A 28 3.32 11.37 -4.75
C TRP A 28 2.15 12.32 -4.50
N ARG A 29 2.02 12.80 -3.27
CA ARG A 29 0.98 13.76 -2.88
C ARG A 29 1.16 15.08 -3.63
N ASP A 30 2.38 15.60 -3.67
CA ASP A 30 2.70 16.86 -4.33
C ASP A 30 2.46 16.78 -5.85
N TYR A 31 2.82 15.63 -6.46
CA TYR A 31 2.55 15.36 -7.86
C TYR A 31 1.04 15.36 -8.19
N ILE A 32 0.23 14.69 -7.38
CA ILE A 32 -1.24 14.65 -7.56
C ILE A 32 -1.83 16.06 -7.44
N ILE A 33 -1.41 16.83 -6.44
CA ILE A 33 -1.88 18.20 -6.25
C ILE A 33 -1.50 19.07 -7.45
N LEU A 34 -0.28 18.92 -7.98
CA LEU A 34 0.20 19.65 -9.15
C LEU A 34 -0.63 19.32 -10.40
N GLU A 35 -0.90 18.04 -10.65
CA GLU A 35 -1.71 17.58 -11.79
C GLU A 35 -3.16 18.09 -11.71
N PHE A 36 -3.78 18.08 -10.53
CA PHE A 36 -5.11 18.65 -10.36
C PHE A 36 -5.15 20.18 -10.55
N ARG A 37 -4.09 20.90 -10.15
CA ARG A 37 -3.96 22.33 -10.42
C ARG A 37 -3.79 22.60 -11.92
N ARG A 38 -2.98 21.81 -12.61
CA ARG A 38 -2.83 21.87 -14.08
C ARG A 38 -4.17 21.63 -14.77
N ALA A 39 -4.88 20.56 -14.39
CA ALA A 39 -6.19 20.23 -14.93
C ALA A 39 -7.26 21.32 -14.68
N ALA A 40 -7.15 22.09 -13.60
CA ALA A 40 -8.03 23.22 -13.32
C ALA A 40 -7.77 24.44 -14.24
N THR A 41 -6.59 24.52 -14.84
CA THR A 41 -6.19 25.62 -15.77
C THR A 41 -6.62 25.32 -17.21
N ILE A 42 -7.06 24.10 -17.50
CA ILE A 42 -7.49 23.67 -18.82
C ILE A 42 -8.87 24.27 -19.12
N SER A 43 -8.96 25.06 -20.19
CA SER A 43 -10.21 25.73 -20.59
C SER A 43 -11.19 24.79 -21.31
N ASN A 44 -10.73 23.65 -21.82
CA ASN A 44 -11.57 22.66 -22.50
C ASN A 44 -12.33 21.77 -21.48
N PRO A 45 -13.67 21.84 -21.43
CA PRO A 45 -14.47 21.10 -20.46
C PRO A 45 -14.45 19.58 -20.67
N GLU A 46 -14.27 19.08 -21.89
CA GLU A 46 -14.22 17.64 -22.15
C GLU A 46 -12.93 17.02 -21.60
N LEU A 47 -11.81 17.71 -21.84
CA LEU A 47 -10.50 17.27 -21.38
C LEU A 47 -10.41 17.30 -19.85
N GLN A 48 -11.07 18.27 -19.21
CA GLN A 48 -11.21 18.32 -17.74
C GLN A 48 -12.03 17.13 -17.19
N ARG A 49 -13.12 16.74 -17.87
CA ARG A 49 -13.92 15.56 -17.50
C ARG A 49 -13.12 14.27 -17.69
N GLN A 50 -12.36 14.15 -18.76
CA GLN A 50 -11.49 13.00 -19.02
C GLN A 50 -10.44 12.85 -17.91
N LYS A 51 -9.74 13.94 -17.55
CA LYS A 51 -8.77 13.94 -16.45
C LYS A 51 -9.41 13.57 -15.10
N LEU A 52 -10.62 14.03 -14.85
CA LEU A 52 -11.38 13.67 -13.64
C LEU A 52 -11.76 12.17 -13.63
N ARG A 53 -12.11 11.60 -14.78
CA ARG A 53 -12.38 10.17 -14.93
C ARG A 53 -11.11 9.36 -14.69
N GLU A 54 -10.00 9.73 -15.34
CA GLU A 54 -8.69 9.10 -15.13
C GLU A 54 -8.33 9.05 -13.64
N ALA A 55 -8.49 10.16 -12.91
CA ALA A 55 -8.19 10.21 -11.48
C ALA A 55 -9.05 9.25 -10.64
N LYS A 56 -10.34 9.10 -10.98
CA LYS A 56 -11.24 8.15 -10.31
C LYS A 56 -10.86 6.71 -10.63
N ASP A 57 -10.54 6.42 -11.88
CA ASP A 57 -10.13 5.09 -12.33
C ASP A 57 -8.83 4.66 -11.63
N TYR A 58 -7.87 5.58 -11.47
CA TYR A 58 -6.65 5.33 -10.68
C TYR A 58 -6.94 5.12 -9.19
N ALA A 59 -7.82 5.91 -8.59
CA ALA A 59 -8.19 5.72 -7.19
C ALA A 59 -8.83 4.34 -6.96
N HIS A 60 -9.67 3.90 -7.90
CA HIS A 60 -10.26 2.57 -7.88
C HIS A 60 -9.18 1.49 -8.03
N LEU A 61 -8.30 1.60 -9.02
CA LEU A 61 -7.21 0.65 -9.25
C LEU A 61 -6.33 0.45 -8.01
N VAL A 62 -5.89 1.54 -7.39
CA VAL A 62 -5.02 1.48 -6.19
C VAL A 62 -5.74 0.78 -5.03
N THR A 63 -7.03 1.06 -4.85
CA THR A 63 -7.84 0.44 -3.79
C THR A 63 -8.00 -1.06 -4.06
N SER A 64 -8.40 -1.44 -5.28
CA SER A 64 -8.59 -2.84 -5.65
C SER A 64 -7.31 -3.66 -5.54
N VAL A 65 -6.16 -3.12 -5.99
CA VAL A 65 -4.86 -3.81 -5.87
C VAL A 65 -4.53 -4.09 -4.40
N GLN A 66 -4.77 -3.12 -3.53
CA GLN A 66 -4.50 -3.33 -2.11
C GLN A 66 -5.50 -4.32 -1.48
N GLU A 67 -6.77 -4.27 -1.82
CA GLU A 67 -7.77 -5.24 -1.35
C GLU A 67 -7.38 -6.67 -1.76
N HIS A 68 -6.96 -6.87 -3.01
CA HIS A 68 -6.44 -8.15 -3.47
C HIS A 68 -5.17 -8.57 -2.73
N ARG A 69 -4.24 -7.65 -2.46
CA ARG A 69 -3.07 -7.94 -1.65
C ARG A 69 -3.46 -8.38 -0.23
N ALA A 70 -4.38 -7.68 0.41
CA ALA A 70 -4.87 -8.02 1.74
C ALA A 70 -5.56 -9.39 1.76
N LEU A 71 -6.32 -9.71 0.72
CA LEU A 71 -6.94 -11.02 0.54
C LEU A 71 -5.88 -12.12 0.44
N LEU A 72 -4.86 -11.96 -0.43
CA LEU A 72 -3.78 -12.96 -0.57
C LEU A 72 -3.05 -13.19 0.77
N LEU A 73 -2.76 -12.12 1.50
CA LEU A 73 -2.16 -12.20 2.83
C LEU A 73 -3.07 -12.93 3.83
N SER A 74 -4.39 -12.75 3.76
CA SER A 74 -5.34 -13.45 4.64
C SER A 74 -5.36 -14.97 4.43
N TYR A 75 -5.01 -15.44 3.23
CA TYR A 75 -4.84 -16.87 2.95
C TYR A 75 -3.41 -17.36 3.25
N ASN A 76 -2.57 -16.52 3.88
CA ASN A 76 -1.15 -16.76 4.09
C ASN A 76 -0.41 -17.10 2.78
N ILE A 77 -0.84 -16.50 1.66
CA ILE A 77 -0.18 -16.60 0.36
C ILE A 77 0.86 -15.48 0.29
N GLY A 78 2.13 -15.84 0.17
CA GLY A 78 3.26 -14.89 0.16
C GLY A 78 3.81 -14.54 1.55
N VAL A 79 3.35 -15.22 2.60
CA VAL A 79 3.97 -15.18 3.94
C VAL A 79 4.94 -16.36 4.04
N ASP A 80 6.18 -16.10 4.45
CA ASP A 80 7.17 -17.15 4.69
C ASP A 80 6.79 -17.95 5.94
N ARG A 81 6.07 -19.06 5.70
CA ARG A 81 5.56 -19.94 6.74
C ARG A 81 6.68 -20.49 7.63
N GLU A 82 7.88 -20.67 7.09
CA GLU A 82 9.00 -21.21 7.87
C GLU A 82 9.50 -20.16 8.88
N GLN A 83 9.58 -18.89 8.50
CA GLN A 83 9.92 -17.80 9.42
C GLN A 83 8.88 -17.61 10.53
N GLU A 84 7.57 -17.64 10.21
CA GLU A 84 6.52 -17.53 11.22
C GLU A 84 6.57 -18.70 12.21
N ARG A 85 6.75 -19.92 11.69
CA ARG A 85 6.85 -21.12 12.52
C ARG A 85 8.09 -21.09 13.41
N ARG A 86 9.24 -20.61 12.90
CA ARG A 86 10.45 -20.40 13.69
C ARG A 86 10.26 -19.37 14.80
N LYS A 87 9.60 -18.23 14.53
CA LYS A 87 9.25 -17.23 15.56
C LYS A 87 8.38 -17.84 16.66
N LEU A 88 7.33 -18.56 16.27
CA LEU A 88 6.40 -19.17 17.22
C LEU A 88 7.08 -20.26 18.08
N MET A 89 7.99 -21.03 17.48
CA MET A 89 8.79 -22.03 18.19
C MET A 89 9.79 -21.38 19.16
N SER A 90 10.43 -20.28 18.75
CA SER A 90 11.29 -19.46 19.63
C SER A 90 10.51 -18.91 20.83
N ASP A 91 9.34 -18.32 20.61
CA ASP A 91 8.49 -17.79 21.69
C ASP A 91 8.01 -18.89 22.65
N THR A 92 7.67 -20.05 22.10
CA THR A 92 7.26 -21.21 22.90
C THR A 92 8.41 -21.73 23.75
N ALA A 93 9.60 -21.87 23.16
CA ALA A 93 10.81 -22.28 23.88
C ALA A 93 11.12 -21.29 25.02
N ALA A 94 11.09 -19.98 24.75
CA ALA A 94 11.36 -18.95 25.76
C ALA A 94 10.36 -19.02 26.94
N ARG A 95 9.08 -19.28 26.68
CA ARG A 95 8.06 -19.44 27.74
C ARG A 95 8.30 -20.63 28.65
N VAL A 96 8.92 -21.69 28.15
CA VAL A 96 9.26 -22.89 28.95
C VAL A 96 10.71 -22.88 29.44
N GLY A 97 11.43 -21.75 29.29
CA GLY A 97 12.83 -21.60 29.73
C GLY A 97 13.85 -22.33 28.85
N LEU A 98 13.45 -22.77 27.65
CA LEU A 98 14.32 -23.40 26.66
C LEU A 98 14.82 -22.37 25.63
N ARG A 99 15.97 -22.65 25.02
CA ARG A 99 16.54 -21.84 23.93
C ARG A 99 16.63 -22.65 22.65
N MET A 100 16.42 -21.99 21.51
CA MET A 100 16.54 -22.61 20.21
C MET A 100 18.00 -22.95 19.86
N PRO A 101 18.27 -24.05 19.12
CA PRO A 101 19.62 -24.43 18.70
C PRO A 101 20.20 -23.43 17.70
N LYS A 102 21.48 -23.04 17.88
CA LYS A 102 22.18 -22.05 17.04
C LYS A 102 22.30 -22.46 15.55
N TYR A 103 22.31 -23.76 15.26
CA TYR A 103 22.41 -24.28 13.89
C TYR A 103 21.19 -23.95 13.00
N ALA A 104 20.06 -23.54 13.59
CA ALA A 104 18.91 -23.07 12.83
C ALA A 104 19.11 -21.65 12.25
N GLU A 105 20.11 -20.89 12.74
CA GLU A 105 20.44 -19.55 12.24
C GLU A 105 21.44 -19.58 11.07
N GLU A 106 22.28 -20.63 10.96
CA GLU A 106 23.33 -20.75 9.94
C GLU A 106 22.85 -21.38 8.61
N ALA A 107 21.67 -22.03 8.60
CA ALA A 107 21.15 -22.70 7.41
C ALA A 107 20.69 -21.73 6.29
N ASP A 108 20.52 -20.44 6.61
CA ASP A 108 20.02 -19.42 5.67
C ASP A 108 21.10 -18.38 5.29
N SER A 109 22.37 -18.60 5.67
CA SER A 109 23.51 -17.74 5.27
C SER A 109 24.32 -18.28 4.07
N VAL A 110 23.68 -19.05 3.17
CA VAL A 110 24.26 -19.53 1.90
C VAL A 110 23.33 -19.21 0.75
#